data_AF-A0A818APK0-F1
#
_entry.id   AF-A0A818APK0-F1
#
_cell.length_a   1.000
_cell.length_b   1.000
_cell.length_c   1.000
_cell.angle_alpha   90.00
_cell.angle_beta   90.00
_cell.angle_gamma   90.00
#
_symmetry.space_group_name_H-M   'P 1'
#
loop_
_entity.id
_entity.type
_entity.pdbx_description
1 polymer ?
#
loop_
_entity_poly.entity_id
_entity_poly.type
_entity_poly.pdbx_seq_one_letter_code
_entity_poly.pdbx_strand_id
1 'polypeptide(L)'
;MTFVSVVLFDVDIGLYVGICTSFIINTIRTQKPRFVVLGQVEDTGLYKSIVYFPSVRQYSKIKILRFDESLYACNAPFFKRKFYELIDIHLSYSPIIHCGEKTQKNSTNEPTYKYVILDCSPFNYIDTVGVKLLIQVCINITRQYNIFICIIILI
;
A
#
# COMPACT_ATOMS: atom_id res chain seq x y z
N MET A 1 -23.20 -16.27 -1.87
CA MET A 1 -22.74 -17.66 -1.62
C MET A 1 -23.65 -18.39 -0.65
N THR A 2 -24.00 -17.81 0.51
CA THR A 2 -24.92 -18.42 1.49
C THR A 2 -26.28 -18.80 0.90
N PHE A 3 -26.99 -17.87 0.28
CA PHE A 3 -28.34 -18.10 -0.26
C PHE A 3 -28.38 -19.29 -1.25
N VAL A 4 -27.48 -19.29 -2.24
CA VAL A 4 -27.37 -20.37 -3.23
C VAL A 4 -27.06 -21.71 -2.56
N SER A 5 -26.20 -21.71 -1.54
CA SER A 5 -25.80 -22.95 -0.84
C SER A 5 -26.93 -23.52 0.02
N VAL A 6 -27.70 -22.67 0.72
CA VAL A 6 -28.87 -23.10 1.50
C VAL A 6 -29.95 -23.67 0.59
N VAL A 7 -30.19 -23.05 -0.57
CA VAL A 7 -31.25 -23.48 -1.51
C VAL A 7 -30.91 -24.81 -2.21
N LEU A 8 -29.63 -25.07 -2.50
CA LEU A 8 -29.19 -26.28 -3.20
C LEU A 8 -28.85 -27.45 -2.29
N PHE A 9 -28.44 -27.18 -1.04
CA PHE A 9 -28.04 -28.20 -0.08
C PHE A 9 -28.95 -28.16 1.15
N ASP A 10 -28.54 -27.45 2.20
CA ASP A 10 -29.27 -27.31 3.45
C ASP A 10 -28.74 -26.11 4.25
N VAL A 11 -29.49 -25.71 5.29
CA VAL A 11 -29.15 -24.53 6.12
C VAL A 11 -27.79 -24.69 6.79
N ASP A 12 -27.49 -25.87 7.34
CA ASP A 12 -26.24 -26.12 8.05
C ASP A 12 -25.02 -25.96 7.13
N ILE A 13 -25.07 -26.58 5.95
CA ILE A 13 -24.01 -26.49 4.93
C ILE A 13 -23.89 -25.05 4.43
N GLY A 14 -25.02 -24.38 4.19
CA GLY A 14 -25.03 -22.99 3.73
C GLY A 14 -24.41 -22.01 4.72
N LEU A 15 -24.55 -22.26 6.03
CA LEU A 15 -23.89 -21.49 7.08
C LEU A 15 -22.37 -21.67 7.03
N TYR A 16 -21.88 -22.92 6.98
CA TYR A 16 -20.44 -23.21 6.89
C TYR A 16 -19.82 -22.54 5.65
N VAL A 17 -20.46 -22.67 4.49
CA VAL A 17 -19.98 -22.04 3.25
C VAL A 17 -19.94 -20.52 3.39
N GLY A 18 -20.93 -19.92 4.06
CA GLY A 18 -20.96 -18.49 4.34
C GLY A 18 -19.77 -18.00 5.16
N ILE A 19 -19.49 -18.67 6.26
CA ILE A 19 -18.38 -18.33 7.16
C ILE A 19 -17.06 -18.47 6.43
N CYS A 20 -16.81 -19.61 5.78
CA CYS A 20 -15.59 -19.86 5.02
C CYS A 20 -15.39 -18.82 3.91
N THR A 21 -16.44 -18.53 3.13
CA THR A 21 -16.36 -17.52 2.06
C THR A 21 -16.06 -16.14 2.60
N SER A 22 -16.69 -15.75 3.71
CA SER A 22 -16.50 -14.43 4.33
C SER A 22 -15.05 -14.26 4.80
N PHE A 23 -14.50 -15.29 5.44
CA PHE A 23 -13.10 -15.31 5.86
C PHE A 23 -12.14 -15.21 4.67
N ILE A 24 -12.34 -16.05 3.63
CA ILE A 24 -11.51 -16.05 2.42
C ILE A 24 -11.52 -14.68 1.74
N ILE A 25 -12.71 -14.09 1.54
CA ILE A 25 -12.84 -12.76 0.93
C ILE A 25 -12.11 -11.71 1.77
N ASN A 26 -12.29 -11.74 3.10
CA ASN A 26 -11.60 -10.81 3.99
C ASN A 26 -10.08 -10.93 3.86
N THR A 27 -9.54 -12.15 3.92
CA THR A 27 -8.10 -12.40 3.75
C THR A 27 -7.56 -11.92 2.40
N ILE A 28 -8.30 -12.11 1.30
CA ILE A 28 -7.88 -11.63 -0.02
C ILE A 28 -7.85 -10.10 -0.07
N ARG A 29 -8.82 -9.43 0.57
CA ARG A 29 -8.90 -7.96 0.61
C ARG A 29 -7.72 -7.36 1.38
N THR A 30 -7.31 -7.96 2.49
CA THR A 30 -6.18 -7.47 3.33
C THR A 30 -4.80 -7.75 2.72
N GLN A 31 -4.70 -8.67 1.75
CA GLN A 31 -3.44 -9.00 1.07
C GLN A 31 -3.00 -7.96 0.01
N LYS A 32 -3.95 -7.27 -0.62
CA LYS A 32 -3.68 -6.23 -1.64
C LYS A 32 -4.41 -4.93 -1.30
N PRO A 33 -4.09 -4.33 -0.14
CA PRO A 33 -4.76 -3.13 0.31
C PRO A 33 -4.38 -1.94 -0.57
N ARG A 34 -5.12 -0.85 -0.42
CA ARG A 34 -4.81 0.37 -1.17
C ARG A 34 -3.51 0.97 -0.66
N PHE A 35 -2.60 1.26 -1.58
CA PHE A 35 -1.37 1.99 -1.32
C PHE A 35 -1.36 3.22 -2.22
N VAL A 36 -1.53 4.40 -1.63
CA VAL A 36 -1.78 5.64 -2.38
C VAL A 36 -0.81 6.75 -1.99
N VAL A 37 -0.55 7.64 -2.94
CA VAL A 37 0.15 8.90 -2.70
C VAL A 37 -0.89 9.95 -2.27
N LEU A 38 -0.61 10.64 -1.18
CA LEU A 38 -1.45 11.72 -0.68
C LEU A 38 -0.94 13.09 -1.13
N GLY A 39 -1.88 14.01 -1.36
CA GLY A 39 -1.65 15.44 -1.51
C GLY A 39 -2.56 16.22 -0.56
N GLN A 40 -2.20 17.46 -0.27
CA GLN A 40 -2.96 18.32 0.61
C GLN A 40 -4.11 18.98 -0.17
N VAL A 41 -5.31 18.95 0.38
CA VAL A 41 -6.45 19.72 -0.16
C VAL A 41 -6.22 21.20 0.16
N GLU A 42 -6.35 22.07 -0.85
CA GLU A 42 -6.15 23.52 -0.72
C GLU A 42 -6.91 24.11 0.46
N ASP A 43 -6.27 25.05 1.16
CA ASP A 43 -6.83 25.77 2.32
C ASP A 43 -7.34 24.88 3.47
N THR A 44 -6.93 23.61 3.52
CA THR A 44 -7.28 22.69 4.61
C THR A 44 -6.04 21.91 5.10
N GLY A 45 -6.11 21.38 6.31
CA GLY A 45 -5.11 20.43 6.84
C GLY A 45 -5.33 18.99 6.37
N LEU A 46 -6.23 18.75 5.40
CA LEU A 46 -6.64 17.41 4.99
C LEU A 46 -5.77 16.89 3.85
N TYR A 47 -5.35 15.63 3.96
CA TYR A 47 -4.59 14.93 2.93
C TYR A 47 -5.46 13.87 2.26
N LYS A 48 -5.56 13.91 0.93
CA LYS A 48 -6.36 12.98 0.13
C LYS A 48 -5.54 12.39 -1.02
N SER A 49 -5.99 11.24 -1.51
CA SER A 49 -5.34 10.55 -2.63
C SER A 49 -5.41 11.41 -3.90
N ILE A 50 -4.26 11.57 -4.52
CA ILE A 50 -4.08 12.36 -5.76
C ILE A 50 -4.84 11.75 -6.95
N VAL A 51 -5.13 10.45 -6.90
CA VAL A 51 -5.82 9.72 -7.97
C VAL A 51 -7.31 10.06 -7.97
N TYR A 52 -7.90 10.25 -6.79
CA TYR A 52 -9.33 10.51 -6.64
C TYR A 52 -9.66 12.00 -6.54
N PHE A 53 -8.69 12.83 -6.13
CA PHE A 53 -8.87 14.27 -5.94
C PHE A 53 -7.78 15.02 -6.71
N PRO A 54 -8.02 15.45 -7.95
CA PRO A 54 -7.00 16.14 -8.76
C PRO A 54 -6.65 17.54 -8.23
N SER A 55 -7.53 18.16 -7.43
CA SER A 55 -7.34 19.49 -6.83
C SER A 55 -6.43 19.50 -5.59
N VAL A 56 -5.59 18.48 -5.39
CA VAL A 56 -4.69 18.41 -4.22
C VAL A 56 -3.29 18.90 -4.59
N ARG A 57 -2.70 19.70 -3.70
CA ARG A 57 -1.33 20.21 -3.83
C ARG A 57 -0.33 19.17 -3.32
N GLN A 58 0.69 18.92 -4.14
CA GLN A 58 1.86 18.13 -3.74
C GLN A 58 3.05 19.04 -3.44
N TYR A 59 3.86 18.63 -2.48
CA TYR A 59 5.09 19.33 -2.14
C TYR A 59 6.27 18.74 -2.90
N SER A 60 7.01 19.56 -3.64
CA SER A 60 8.10 19.08 -4.51
C SER A 60 9.17 18.25 -3.78
N LYS A 61 9.41 18.51 -2.48
CA LYS A 61 10.47 17.84 -1.70
C LYS A 61 9.98 16.72 -0.79
N ILE A 62 8.66 16.52 -0.67
CA ILE A 62 8.04 15.60 0.29
C ILE A 62 7.01 14.74 -0.44
N LYS A 63 7.16 13.41 -0.34
CA LYS A 63 6.17 12.45 -0.86
C LYS A 63 5.48 11.78 0.31
N ILE A 64 4.15 11.83 0.34
CA ILE A 64 3.35 11.23 1.42
C ILE A 64 2.69 9.98 0.87
N LEU A 65 2.94 8.85 1.51
CA LEU A 65 2.43 7.54 1.13
C LEU A 65 1.55 7.00 2.26
N ARG A 66 0.39 6.47 1.92
CA ARG A 66 -0.53 5.84 2.88
C ARG A 66 -0.85 4.42 2.48
N PHE A 67 -0.66 3.50 3.41
CA PHE A 67 -0.99 2.09 3.25
C PHE A 67 -2.22 1.77 4.11
N ASP A 68 -3.36 1.52 3.47
CA ASP A 68 -4.66 1.37 4.11
C ASP A 68 -4.87 -0.03 4.75
N GLU A 69 -3.86 -0.59 5.42
CA GLU A 69 -3.96 -1.87 6.13
C GLU A 69 -2.79 -2.09 7.09
N SER A 70 -2.92 -3.01 8.03
CA SER A 70 -1.80 -3.55 8.82
C SER A 70 -0.76 -4.25 7.94
N LEU A 71 0.53 -4.15 8.29
CA LEU A 71 1.61 -4.83 7.57
C LEU A 71 1.93 -6.19 8.22
N TYR A 72 1.86 -7.27 7.46
CA TYR A 72 2.12 -8.63 7.95
C TYR A 72 2.65 -9.55 6.84
N ALA A 73 2.98 -10.80 7.17
CA ALA A 73 3.66 -11.72 6.26
C ALA A 73 2.97 -11.91 4.90
N CYS A 74 1.63 -11.95 4.83
CA CYS A 74 0.94 -12.20 3.56
C CYS A 74 0.92 -10.99 2.62
N ASN A 75 0.94 -9.76 3.14
CA ASN A 75 0.90 -8.54 2.33
C ASN A 75 2.28 -7.85 2.21
N ALA A 76 3.28 -8.30 2.96
CA ALA A 76 4.66 -7.83 2.91
C ALA A 76 5.26 -7.77 1.49
N PRO A 77 5.15 -8.80 0.62
CA PRO A 77 5.66 -8.73 -0.75
C PRO A 77 4.97 -7.65 -1.58
N PHE A 78 3.66 -7.48 -1.39
CA PHE A 78 2.87 -6.45 -2.06
C PHE A 78 3.30 -5.06 -1.60
N PHE A 79 3.39 -4.83 -0.30
CA PHE A 79 3.86 -3.58 0.29
C PHE A 79 5.22 -3.19 -0.27
N LYS A 80 6.19 -4.11 -0.23
CA LYS A 80 7.55 -3.85 -0.74
C LYS A 80 7.50 -3.39 -2.19
N ARG A 81 6.91 -4.21 -3.07
CA ARG A 81 6.82 -3.90 -4.51
C ARG A 81 6.16 -2.55 -4.77
N LYS A 82 4.99 -2.31 -4.15
CA LYS A 82 4.25 -1.07 -4.36
C LYS A 82 4.94 0.15 -3.76
N PHE A 83 5.64 0.00 -2.63
CA PHE A 83 6.43 1.09 -2.06
C PHE A 83 7.50 1.56 -3.06
N TYR A 84 8.30 0.64 -3.60
CA TYR A 84 9.35 0.97 -4.59
C TYR A 84 8.78 1.55 -5.90
N GLU A 85 7.63 1.06 -6.35
CA GLU A 85 6.90 1.60 -7.50
C GLU A 85 6.45 3.05 -7.24
N LEU A 86 5.86 3.32 -6.08
CA LEU A 86 5.32 4.64 -5.73
C LEU A 86 6.41 5.69 -5.50
N ILE A 87 7.64 5.31 -5.18
CA ILE A 87 8.76 6.24 -5.01
C ILE A 87 9.50 6.50 -6.33
N ASP A 88 9.04 5.95 -7.47
CA ASP A 88 9.68 6.12 -8.79
C ASP A 88 11.16 5.69 -8.80
N ILE A 89 11.57 4.85 -7.84
CA ILE A 89 12.92 4.30 -7.79
C ILE A 89 12.92 3.09 -8.71
N HIS A 90 13.54 3.27 -9.87
CA HIS A 90 13.49 2.36 -11.01
C HIS A 90 14.17 0.98 -10.82
N LEU A 91 14.42 0.53 -9.59
CA LEU A 91 15.25 -0.65 -9.33
C LEU A 91 14.44 -1.91 -8.97
N SER A 92 14.42 -2.81 -9.95
CA SER A 92 14.69 -4.24 -9.76
C SER A 92 13.74 -4.99 -8.84
N TYR A 93 12.47 -5.09 -9.25
CA TYR A 93 11.63 -6.20 -8.82
C TYR A 93 10.83 -6.71 -10.01
N SER A 94 11.33 -7.78 -10.64
CA SER A 94 10.58 -8.56 -11.61
C SER A 94 9.81 -9.65 -10.87
N PRO A 95 8.46 -9.56 -10.75
CA PRO A 95 7.64 -10.73 -10.69
C PRO A 95 7.22 -11.08 -12.13
N ILE A 96 7.36 -12.35 -12.47
CA ILE A 96 6.78 -12.93 -13.68
C ILE A 96 5.27 -12.59 -13.69
N ILE A 97 4.79 -12.01 -14.80
CA ILE A 97 3.40 -11.96 -15.32
C ILE A 97 2.65 -10.58 -15.36
N HIS A 98 2.47 -10.15 -16.62
CA HIS A 98 1.48 -9.31 -17.32
C HIS A 98 1.41 -7.76 -17.26
N CYS A 99 1.88 -7.18 -18.39
CA CYS A 99 1.26 -6.23 -19.34
C CYS A 99 0.52 -4.94 -18.91
N GLY A 100 1.09 -3.79 -19.35
CA GLY A 100 0.43 -2.52 -19.68
C GLY A 100 0.52 -1.46 -18.56
N GLU A 101 0.99 -0.22 -18.74
CA GLU A 101 1.37 0.60 -19.89
C GLU A 101 2.67 1.37 -19.54
N LYS A 102 3.54 1.59 -20.53
CA LYS A 102 4.77 2.37 -20.37
C LYS A 102 4.49 3.84 -20.69
N THR A 103 4.49 4.70 -19.68
CA THR A 103 4.74 6.14 -19.91
C THR A 103 6.21 6.39 -19.67
N GLN A 104 6.96 6.60 -20.76
CA GLN A 104 8.35 7.03 -20.72
C GLN A 104 8.46 8.36 -19.97
N LYS A 105 9.25 8.38 -18.89
CA LYS A 105 9.82 9.62 -18.36
C LYS A 105 11.34 9.47 -18.30
N ASN A 106 11.98 9.83 -19.41
CA ASN A 106 13.41 10.07 -19.47
C ASN A 106 13.70 11.41 -18.77
N SER A 107 14.25 11.39 -17.55
CA SER A 107 14.92 12.54 -16.93
C SER A 107 15.78 12.09 -15.75
N THR A 108 17.10 12.16 -15.94
CA THR A 108 18.17 12.40 -14.94
C THR A 108 17.90 12.02 -13.48
N ASN A 109 18.64 11.01 -13.02
CA ASN A 109 18.52 10.25 -11.76
C ASN A 109 18.89 11.03 -10.48
N GLU A 110 18.29 12.18 -10.23
CA GLU A 110 18.28 12.80 -8.91
C GLU A 110 16.89 12.59 -8.28
N PRO A 111 16.77 12.04 -7.07
CA PRO A 111 15.48 11.86 -6.43
C PRO A 111 14.82 13.24 -6.25
N THR A 112 13.65 13.43 -6.86
CA THR A 112 12.94 14.72 -6.85
C THR A 112 12.55 15.15 -5.44
N TYR A 113 12.42 14.21 -4.52
CA TYR A 113 12.03 14.44 -3.13
C TYR A 113 13.10 13.89 -2.17
N LYS A 114 13.31 14.60 -1.06
CA LYS A 114 14.30 14.25 -0.02
C LYS A 114 13.66 13.53 1.18
N TYR A 115 12.36 13.72 1.36
CA TYR A 115 11.62 13.16 2.48
C TYR A 115 10.43 12.35 1.98
N VAL A 116 10.24 11.18 2.58
CA VAL A 116 9.04 10.35 2.40
C VAL A 116 8.34 10.24 3.73
N ILE A 117 7.07 10.57 3.77
CA ILE A 117 6.22 10.38 4.94
C ILE A 117 5.40 9.13 4.67
N LEU A 118 5.55 8.11 5.51
CA LEU A 118 4.72 6.92 5.50
C LEU A 118 3.66 7.04 6.59
N ASP A 119 2.42 7.26 6.16
CA ASP A 119 1.24 7.26 7.02
C ASP A 119 0.86 5.81 7.34
N CYS A 120 1.23 5.39 8.56
CA CYS A 120 0.90 4.12 9.17
C CYS A 120 -0.28 4.22 10.15
N SER A 121 -1.02 5.34 10.17
CA SER A 121 -2.23 5.48 11.01
C SER A 121 -3.25 4.35 10.80
N PRO A 122 -3.40 3.75 9.59
CA PRO A 122 -4.28 2.60 9.39
C PRO A 122 -3.79 1.27 10.01
N PHE A 123 -2.58 1.22 10.57
CA PHE A 123 -2.01 -0.04 11.06
C PHE A 123 -2.64 -0.38 12.41
N ASN A 124 -3.45 -1.44 12.44
CA ASN A 124 -3.98 -1.97 13.69
C ASN A 124 -2.99 -2.90 14.40
N TYR A 125 -2.13 -3.56 13.63
CA TYR A 125 -1.10 -4.47 14.13
C TYR A 125 0.05 -4.60 13.12
N ILE A 126 1.17 -5.17 13.55
CA ILE A 126 2.29 -5.52 12.69
C ILE A 126 2.94 -6.80 13.21
N ASP A 127 3.23 -7.76 12.34
CA ASP A 127 3.94 -8.98 12.72
C ASP A 127 5.47 -8.84 12.57
N THR A 128 6.21 -9.86 12.98
CA THR A 128 7.68 -9.84 12.90
C THR A 128 8.19 -9.68 11.47
N VAL A 129 7.49 -10.22 10.46
CA VAL A 129 7.88 -10.11 9.05
C VAL A 129 7.66 -8.68 8.56
N GLY A 130 6.53 -8.06 8.94
CA GLY A 130 6.20 -6.68 8.66
C GLY A 130 7.20 -5.71 9.27
N VAL A 131 7.55 -5.87 10.55
CA VAL A 131 8.56 -5.04 11.22
C VAL A 131 9.91 -5.15 10.50
N LYS A 132 10.36 -6.38 10.22
CA LYS A 132 11.64 -6.61 9.52
C LYS A 132 11.64 -5.97 8.13
N LEU A 133 10.55 -6.11 7.40
CA LEU A 133 10.40 -5.50 6.07
C LEU A 133 10.45 -3.97 6.15
N LEU A 134 9.71 -3.37 7.09
CA LEU A 134 9.64 -1.92 7.25
C LEU A 134 11.03 -1.34 7.57
N ILE A 135 11.73 -1.95 8.53
CA ILE A 135 13.11 -1.58 8.87
C ILE A 135 14.03 -1.73 7.66
N GLN A 136 13.93 -2.85 6.93
CA GLN A 136 14.74 -3.10 5.74
C GLN A 136 14.50 -2.05 4.66
N VAL A 137 13.25 -1.67 4.39
CA VAL A 137 12.91 -0.62 3.43
C VAL A 137 13.47 0.72 3.89
N CYS A 138 13.26 1.10 5.15
CA CYS A 138 13.75 2.36 5.69
C CYS A 138 15.28 2.49 5.58
N ILE A 139 16.01 1.46 6.00
CA ILE A 139 17.48 1.46 5.95
C ILE A 139 17.99 1.48 4.51
N ASN A 140 17.44 0.63 3.63
CA ASN A 140 17.89 0.55 2.24
C ASN A 140 17.69 1.88 1.51
N ILE A 141 16.53 2.51 1.70
CA ILE A 141 16.20 3.77 1.02
C ILE A 141 17.06 4.92 1.54
N THR A 142 17.20 5.02 2.86
CA THR A 142 18.02 6.07 3.49
C THR A 142 19.48 5.94 3.05
N ARG A 143 20.01 4.71 3.01
CA ARG A 143 21.42 4.47 2.68
C ARG A 143 21.72 4.60 1.18
N GLN A 144 20.82 4.12 0.32
CA GLN A 144 21.07 4.05 -1.11
C GLN A 144 20.73 5.35 -1.86
N TYR A 145 19.71 6.07 -1.41
CA TYR A 145 19.18 7.25 -2.13
C TYR A 145 19.24 8.54 -1.30
N ASN A 146 19.73 8.49 -0.05
CA ASN A 146 19.76 9.64 0.85
C ASN A 146 18.36 10.29 1.07
N ILE A 147 17.31 9.44 1.01
CA ILE A 147 15.92 9.83 1.24
C ILE A 147 15.56 9.46 2.68
N PHE A 148 15.09 10.44 3.45
CA PHE A 148 14.68 10.21 4.83
C PHE A 148 13.21 9.79 4.89
N ILE A 149 12.94 8.66 5.54
CA ILE A 149 11.58 8.18 5.76
C ILE A 149 11.12 8.54 7.17
N CYS A 150 10.00 9.23 7.29
CA CYS A 150 9.32 9.51 8.54
C CYS A 150 8.05 8.66 8.61
N ILE A 151 7.82 7.99 9.75
CA ILE A 151 6.61 7.20 9.98
C ILE A 151 5.68 8.02 10.85
N ILE A 152 4.44 8.20 10.40
CA ILE A 152 3.38 8.87 11.15
C ILE A 152 2.33 7.84 11.57
N ILE A 153 1.94 7.89 12.83
CA ILE A 153 0.83 7.13 13.39
C ILE A 153 -0.05 8.15 14.10
N LEU A 154 -1.19 8.48 13.50
CA LEU A 154 -2.23 9.26 14.15
C LEU A 154 -3.12 8.27 14.91
N ILE A 155 -3.26 8.49 16.21
CA ILE A 155 -4.15 7.73 17.11
C ILE A 155 -5.52 8.40 17.12
#